data_AF-A0A1Y4KWK4-F1
#
_entry.id   AF-A0A1Y4KWK4-F1
#
_cell.length_a   1.000
_cell.length_b   1.000
_cell.length_c   1.000
_cell.angle_alpha   90.00
_cell.angle_beta   90.00
_cell.angle_gamma   90.00
#
_symmetry.space_group_name_H-M   'P 1'
#
loop_
_entity.id
_entity.type
_entity.pdbx_description
1 polymer ?
#
loop_
_entity_poly.entity_id
_entity_poly.type
_entity_poly.pdbx_seq_one_letter_code
_entity_poly.pdbx_strand_id
1 'polypeptide(L)'
;MTKEEKKELVYDLMTGALNLEEYPVEMSRLVENEFEDEKECEEAYREIYEAKQSICERLGEEEDKDVEKIMDNWLAITRHLCMKMYDYGENLK
;
A
#
# COMPACT_ATOMS: atom_id res chain seq x y z
N MET A 1 -17.69 2.47 -14.34
CA MET A 1 -16.89 1.96 -13.22
C MET A 1 -17.76 1.03 -12.36
N THR A 2 -17.46 -0.26 -12.41
CA THR A 2 -18.05 -1.31 -11.56
C THR A 2 -17.63 -1.12 -10.10
N LYS A 3 -18.24 -1.88 -9.18
CA LYS A 3 -17.82 -1.89 -7.77
C LYS A 3 -16.35 -2.33 -7.62
N GLU A 4 -15.95 -3.34 -8.38
CA GLU A 4 -14.58 -3.86 -8.37
C GLU A 4 -13.59 -2.80 -8.83
N GLU A 5 -13.89 -2.13 -9.96
CA GLU A 5 -13.04 -1.05 -10.47
C GLU A 5 -12.95 0.15 -9.52
N LYS A 6 -14.03 0.42 -8.75
CA LYS A 6 -14.02 1.49 -7.74
C LYS A 6 -13.10 1.20 -6.57
N LYS A 7 -13.18 -0.02 -6.00
CA LYS A 7 -12.34 -0.35 -4.84
C LYS A 7 -10.87 -0.44 -5.23
N GLU A 8 -10.57 -0.91 -6.44
CA GLU A 8 -9.21 -0.89 -6.98
C GLU A 8 -8.72 0.55 -7.16
N LEU A 9 -9.54 1.44 -7.75
CA LEU A 9 -9.19 2.86 -7.87
C LEU A 9 -8.93 3.52 -6.52
N VAL A 10 -9.74 3.24 -5.50
CA VAL A 10 -9.51 3.77 -4.14
C VAL A 10 -8.20 3.24 -3.56
N TYR A 11 -7.93 1.93 -3.72
CA TYR A 11 -6.68 1.33 -3.27
C TYR A 11 -5.48 1.99 -3.95
N ASP A 12 -5.49 2.10 -5.27
CA ASP A 12 -4.40 2.68 -6.05
C ASP A 12 -4.15 4.15 -5.71
N LEU A 13 -5.21 4.92 -5.46
CA LEU A 13 -5.11 6.30 -4.99
C LEU A 13 -4.48 6.38 -3.60
N MET A 14 -4.97 5.55 -2.67
CA MET A 14 -4.51 5.50 -1.28
C MET A 14 -3.04 5.07 -1.17
N THR A 15 -2.57 4.21 -2.07
CA THR A 15 -1.17 3.76 -2.11
C THR A 15 -0.27 4.64 -2.98
N GLY A 16 -0.79 5.71 -3.59
CA GLY A 16 -0.01 6.57 -4.48
C GLY A 16 0.44 5.91 -5.78
N ALA A 17 -0.22 4.83 -6.21
CA ALA A 17 0.17 4.06 -7.40
C ALA A 17 -0.13 4.78 -8.72
N LEU A 18 -0.97 5.82 -8.68
CA LEU A 18 -1.37 6.59 -9.87
C LEU A 18 -0.58 7.88 -10.01
N ASN A 19 -0.08 8.11 -11.22
CA ASN A 19 0.43 9.43 -11.62
C ASN A 19 -0.74 10.37 -11.93
N LEU A 20 -1.12 11.19 -10.95
CA LEU A 20 -2.25 12.12 -11.07
C LEU A 20 -1.95 13.35 -11.93
N GLU A 21 -0.68 13.66 -12.21
CA GLU A 21 -0.31 14.73 -13.14
C GLU A 21 -0.67 14.35 -14.57
N GLU A 22 -0.44 13.08 -14.94
CA GLU A 22 -0.78 12.55 -16.26
C GLU A 22 -2.24 12.10 -16.36
N TYR A 23 -2.80 11.54 -15.27
CA TYR A 23 -4.14 10.94 -15.24
C TYR A 23 -4.97 11.46 -14.06
N PRO A 24 -5.48 12.70 -14.14
CA PRO A 24 -6.30 13.25 -13.08
C PRO A 24 -7.63 12.50 -12.96
N VAL A 25 -7.97 12.06 -11.76
CA VAL A 25 -9.23 11.38 -11.44
C VAL A 25 -9.96 12.14 -10.35
N GLU A 26 -11.27 12.36 -10.50
CA GLU A 26 -12.04 13.18 -9.54
C GLU A 26 -12.02 12.60 -8.12
N MET A 27 -11.93 11.27 -8.01
CA MET A 27 -11.89 10.55 -6.73
C MET A 27 -10.64 10.84 -5.89
N SER A 28 -9.54 11.33 -6.49
CA SER A 28 -8.33 11.72 -5.75
C SER A 28 -8.55 12.94 -4.84
N ARG A 29 -9.67 13.66 -5.00
CA ARG A 29 -10.06 14.73 -4.07
C ARG A 29 -10.65 14.21 -2.76
N LEU A 30 -11.03 12.93 -2.73
CA LEU A 30 -11.68 12.28 -1.59
C LEU A 30 -10.80 11.20 -0.94
N VAL A 31 -9.86 10.67 -1.71
CA VAL A 31 -8.92 9.64 -1.27
C VAL A 31 -7.54 10.26 -1.31
N GLU A 32 -6.97 10.47 -0.13
CA GLU A 32 -5.60 10.95 0.01
C GLU A 32 -4.63 9.80 -0.27
N ASN A 33 -3.46 10.12 -0.82
CA ASN A 33 -2.35 9.19 -0.86
C ASN A 33 -1.76 9.08 0.56
N GLU A 34 -1.76 7.89 1.15
CA GLU A 34 -1.31 7.65 2.52
C GLU A 34 0.20 7.39 2.62
N PHE A 35 0.87 7.26 1.46
CA PHE A 35 2.32 7.09 1.33
C PHE A 35 3.01 8.38 0.85
N GLU A 36 2.35 9.54 0.97
CA GLU A 36 3.05 10.82 0.81
C GLU A 36 4.04 11.05 1.95
N ASP A 37 5.06 11.87 1.69
CA ASP A 37 6.07 12.26 2.67
C ASP A 37 5.42 12.70 4.00
N GLU A 38 6.02 12.30 5.11
CA GLU A 38 5.58 12.60 6.49
C GLU A 38 4.27 11.91 6.93
N LYS A 39 3.68 11.02 6.12
CA LYS A 39 2.55 10.19 6.54
C LYS A 39 2.96 8.88 7.18
N GLU A 40 2.07 8.34 8.00
CA GLU A 40 2.29 7.12 8.80
C GLU A 40 2.69 5.91 7.94
N CYS A 41 2.08 5.71 6.77
CA CYS A 41 2.42 4.56 5.93
C CYS A 41 3.83 4.71 5.30
N GLU A 42 4.24 5.92 4.93
CA GLU A 42 5.59 6.17 4.42
C GLU A 42 6.65 6.00 5.51
N GLU A 43 6.40 6.52 6.72
CA GLU A 43 7.32 6.32 7.85
C GLU A 43 7.48 4.84 8.20
N ALA A 44 6.37 4.10 8.30
CA ALA A 44 6.41 2.67 8.56
C ALA A 44 7.09 1.87 7.44
N TYR A 45 6.85 2.24 6.17
CA TYR A 45 7.49 1.59 5.03
C TYR A 45 9.00 1.83 5.02
N ARG A 46 9.44 3.06 5.32
CA ARG A 46 10.86 3.41 5.49
C ARG A 46 11.51 2.59 6.59
N GLU A 47 10.87 2.46 7.75
CA GLU A 47 11.39 1.63 8.86
C GLU A 47 11.50 0.15 8.48
N ILE A 48 10.52 -0.39 7.73
CA ILE A 48 10.59 -1.76 7.20
C ILE A 48 11.78 -1.92 6.25
N TYR A 49 11.99 -0.95 5.36
CA TYR A 49 13.10 -0.95 4.41
C TYR A 49 14.46 -0.90 5.11
N GLU A 50 14.64 0.00 6.07
CA GLU A 50 15.87 0.10 6.88
C GLU A 50 16.14 -1.20 7.66
N ALA A 51 15.09 -1.81 8.24
CA ALA A 51 15.20 -3.09 8.93
C ALA A 51 15.59 -4.22 7.99
N LYS A 52 15.00 -4.28 6.78
CA LYS A 52 15.38 -5.24 5.72
C LYS A 52 16.87 -5.09 5.38
N GLN A 53 17.34 -3.87 5.14
CA GLN A 53 18.74 -3.61 4.81
C GLN A 53 19.67 -4.06 5.95
N SER A 54 19.35 -3.71 7.19
CA SER A 54 20.14 -4.12 8.36
C SER A 54 20.23 -5.65 8.52
N ILE A 55 19.16 -6.38 8.21
CA ILE A 55 19.16 -7.85 8.22
C ILE A 55 20.07 -8.40 7.12
N CYS A 56 19.92 -7.90 5.89
CA CYS A 56 20.72 -8.33 4.73
C CYS A 56 22.22 -8.12 4.99
N GLU A 57 22.61 -6.94 5.50
CA GLU A 57 23.99 -6.62 5.89
C GLU A 57 24.54 -7.59 6.95
N ARG A 58 23.74 -7.93 7.97
CA ARG A 58 24.14 -8.88 9.03
C ARG A 58 24.31 -10.30 8.52
N LEU A 59 23.59 -10.68 7.47
CA LEU A 59 23.69 -11.98 6.82
C LEU A 59 24.79 -12.03 5.75
N GLY A 60 25.27 -10.86 5.29
CA GLY A 60 26.22 -10.77 4.18
C GLY A 60 25.57 -11.09 2.83
N GLU A 61 24.26 -10.93 2.73
CA GLU A 61 23.45 -11.15 1.53
C GLU A 61 22.92 -9.80 1.03
N GLU A 62 22.65 -9.68 -0.28
CA GLU A 62 22.02 -8.48 -0.85
C GLU A 62 20.51 -8.46 -0.56
N GLU A 63 19.87 -9.63 -0.59
CA GLU A 63 18.46 -9.83 -0.29
C GLU A 63 18.24 -11.13 0.47
N ASP A 64 17.40 -11.10 1.51
CA ASP A 64 16.97 -12.29 2.23
C ASP A 64 15.57 -12.73 1.77
N LYS A 65 15.49 -13.95 1.22
CA LYS A 65 14.25 -14.52 0.67
C LYS A 65 13.12 -14.65 1.68
N ASP A 66 13.44 -14.86 2.96
CA ASP A 66 12.42 -15.09 3.99
C ASP A 66 11.88 -13.73 4.48
N VAL A 67 12.72 -12.69 4.52
CA VAL A 67 12.30 -11.30 4.71
C VAL A 67 11.39 -10.82 3.57
N GLU A 68 11.78 -11.02 2.32
CA GLU A 68 10.93 -10.69 1.15
C GLU A 68 9.57 -11.39 1.25
N LYS A 69 9.59 -12.69 1.54
CA LYS A 69 8.37 -13.48 1.69
C LYS A 69 7.47 -12.94 2.81
N ILE A 70 8.02 -12.48 3.92
CA ILE A 70 7.23 -11.86 4.99
C ILE A 70 6.58 -10.58 4.49
N MET A 71 7.33 -9.70 3.82
CA MET A 71 6.83 -8.45 3.25
C MET A 71 5.72 -8.70 2.21
N ASP A 72 5.96 -9.60 1.27
CA ASP A 72 4.98 -9.98 0.23
C ASP A 72 3.66 -10.48 0.83
N ASN A 73 3.76 -11.39 1.82
CA ASN A 73 2.56 -11.91 2.47
C ASN A 73 1.85 -10.83 3.30
N TRP A 74 2.60 -9.91 3.92
CA TRP A 74 2.00 -8.80 4.64
C TRP A 74 1.25 -7.86 3.69
N LEU A 75 1.84 -7.49 2.55
CA LEU A 75 1.19 -6.68 1.51
C LEU A 75 -0.07 -7.37 0.95
N ALA A 76 -0.03 -8.69 0.76
CA ALA A 76 -1.19 -9.46 0.32
C ALA A 76 -2.32 -9.44 1.37
N ILE A 77 -1.99 -9.59 2.65
CA ILE A 77 -2.95 -9.53 3.76
C ILE A 77 -3.56 -8.13 3.84
N THR A 78 -2.75 -7.07 3.86
CA THR A 78 -3.25 -5.69 3.99
C THR A 78 -4.13 -5.32 2.81
N ARG A 79 -3.72 -5.63 1.57
CA ARG A 79 -4.57 -5.43 0.39
C ARG A 79 -5.91 -6.16 0.51
N HIS A 80 -5.89 -7.43 0.94
CA HIS A 80 -7.14 -8.18 1.15
C HIS A 80 -8.05 -7.47 2.17
N LEU A 81 -7.49 -7.03 3.30
CA LEU A 81 -8.24 -6.31 4.34
C LEU A 81 -8.81 -4.98 3.84
N CYS A 82 -8.05 -4.19 3.05
CA CYS A 82 -8.53 -2.96 2.44
C CYS A 82 -9.76 -3.22 1.54
N MET A 83 -9.69 -4.24 0.69
CA MET A 83 -10.82 -4.62 -0.17
C MET A 83 -12.05 -5.05 0.65
N LYS A 84 -11.84 -5.83 1.73
CA LYS A 84 -12.93 -6.21 2.64
C LYS A 84 -13.49 -5.01 3.41
N MET A 85 -12.66 -4.06 3.81
CA MET A 85 -13.08 -2.87 4.54
C MET A 85 -13.95 -1.97 3.65
N TYR A 86 -13.58 -1.80 2.38
CA TYR A 86 -14.43 -1.13 1.39
C TYR A 86 -15.79 -1.81 1.24
N ASP A 87 -15.80 -3.14 1.07
CA ASP A 87 -17.03 -3.93 0.98
C ASP A 87 -17.93 -3.75 2.20
N TYR A 88 -17.37 -3.80 3.40
CA TYR A 88 -18.14 -3.63 4.64
C TYR A 88 -18.64 -2.19 4.79
N GLY A 89 -17.82 -1.19 4.50
CA GLY A 89 -18.21 0.21 4.56
C GLY A 89 -19.34 0.59 3.60
N GLU A 90 -19.44 -0.09 2.44
CA GLU A 90 -20.58 0.07 1.53
C GLU A 90 -21.86 -0.57 2.08
N ASN A 91 -21.75 -1.73 2.71
CA ASN A 91 -22.89 -2.52 3.21
C ASN A 91 -23.43 -2.05 4.57
N LEU A 92 -22.64 -1.31 5.36
CA LEU A 92 -23.01 -0.81 6.68
C LEU A 92 -23.69 0.58 6.64
N LYS A 93 -24.08 1.05 5.46
CA LYS A 93 -24.78 2.33 5.26
C LYS A 93 -26.27 2.26 5.58
#